data_AF-A0A7W1PRS0-F1
#
_entry.id   AF-A0A7W1PRS0-F1
#
_cell.length_a   1.000
_cell.length_b   1.000
_cell.length_c   1.000
_cell.angle_alpha   90.00
_cell.angle_beta   90.00
_cell.angle_gamma   90.00
#
_symmetry.space_group_name_H-M   'P 1'
#
loop_
_entity.id
_entity.type
_entity.pdbx_description
1 polymer ?
#
loop_
_entity_poly.entity_id
_entity_poly.type
_entity_poly.pdbx_seq_one_letter_code
_entity_poly.pdbx_strand_id
1 'polypeptide(L)'
;MRRTTLWLALVGLALASPLGPSDLRAQDTRDEQFYYPGGFNWRFLETYPEAARLFNAFDYGHAVLYEQLLTRGGRAPEALAKEYRFLTRDLLVRPPRFSIAEEAVMPGYAKLAWRAKQMFDWAHVLHRQIYDVYADERLSMAAKDSLIERLTDYYLSRTDVAFTPVPKSMALMDRQPFSQVFRREYPAFNGLIWSYHWLQVGLYEPLIAGATESEKKQRVQATVARFWQMVQTERYPTVMPMTSGIAPAFSAAHPRAAVIFDNLHMMHDIISDVLASPTIPKDEKRSVIYRQLAEFRNPAANVIPLDEWRTMDAHMGGVDAMGGPALDLLRQPGADSADSVSPGAPAHPNRHRH
;
A
#
# COMPACT_ATOMS: atom_id res chain seq x y z
N MET A 1 57.86 28.00 -66.45
CA MET A 1 58.50 27.41 -65.25
C MET A 1 57.45 27.28 -64.15
N ARG A 2 57.42 26.12 -63.51
CA ARG A 2 56.48 25.70 -62.46
C ARG A 2 56.87 26.29 -61.09
N ARG A 3 55.84 26.59 -60.28
CA ARG A 3 55.73 26.50 -58.80
C ARG A 3 56.68 27.40 -57.99
N THR A 4 56.33 27.96 -56.84
CA THR A 4 55.65 27.32 -55.69
C THR A 4 55.17 28.38 -54.71
N THR A 5 53.91 28.31 -54.30
CA THR A 5 53.34 29.11 -53.19
C THR A 5 53.65 28.38 -51.89
N LEU A 6 54.38 29.02 -50.96
CA LEU A 6 54.64 28.48 -49.63
C LEU A 6 53.43 28.73 -48.72
N TRP A 7 52.83 27.65 -48.22
CA TRP A 7 51.85 27.67 -47.14
C TRP A 7 52.59 27.60 -45.80
N LEU A 8 52.34 28.58 -44.92
CA LEU A 8 52.72 28.54 -43.51
C LEU A 8 51.64 27.77 -42.74
N ALA A 9 51.99 26.60 -42.23
CA ALA A 9 51.17 25.82 -41.31
C ALA A 9 51.38 26.31 -39.87
N LEU A 10 50.32 26.84 -39.26
CA LEU A 10 50.24 27.08 -37.81
C LEU A 10 49.82 25.78 -37.13
N VAL A 11 50.76 25.16 -36.41
CA VAL A 11 50.48 24.03 -35.51
C VAL A 11 49.94 24.60 -34.19
N GLY A 12 48.62 24.55 -34.01
CA GLY A 12 47.98 24.77 -32.72
C GLY A 12 47.98 23.47 -31.91
N LEU A 13 48.78 23.42 -30.85
CA LEU A 13 48.77 22.35 -29.86
C LEU A 13 47.46 22.45 -29.04
N ALA A 14 46.45 21.65 -29.38
CA ALA A 14 45.27 21.47 -28.54
C ALA A 14 45.58 20.41 -27.47
N LEU A 15 45.82 20.87 -26.24
CA LEU A 15 45.81 20.02 -25.05
C LEU A 15 44.36 19.56 -24.80
N ALA A 16 43.97 18.45 -25.43
CA ALA A 16 42.76 17.73 -25.07
C ALA A 16 43.02 16.93 -23.80
N SER A 17 42.63 17.46 -22.64
CA SER A 17 42.45 16.65 -21.45
C SER A 17 41.33 15.63 -21.72
N PRO A 18 41.53 14.33 -21.52
CA PRO A 18 40.43 13.38 -21.57
C PRO A 18 39.56 13.66 -20.34
N LEU A 19 38.43 14.31 -20.55
CA LEU A 19 37.32 14.21 -19.63
C LEU A 19 36.99 12.71 -19.54
N GLY A 20 37.38 12.08 -18.44
CA GLY A 20 36.92 10.74 -18.10
C GLY A 20 35.39 10.73 -18.09
N PRO A 21 34.74 9.56 -18.20
CA PRO A 21 33.30 9.46 -18.14
C PRO A 21 32.85 10.04 -16.81
N SER A 22 32.40 11.29 -16.84
CA SER A 22 31.60 11.89 -15.78
C SER A 22 30.40 10.97 -15.65
N ASP A 23 30.24 10.39 -14.46
CA ASP A 23 29.00 9.75 -14.02
C ASP A 23 27.85 10.74 -14.25
N LEU A 24 27.29 10.72 -15.45
CA LEU A 24 25.97 11.24 -15.73
C LEU A 24 25.07 10.37 -14.87
N ARG A 25 24.81 10.82 -13.63
CA ARG A 25 23.75 10.25 -12.80
C ARG A 25 22.52 10.24 -13.69
N ALA A 26 22.11 9.04 -14.12
CA ALA A 26 20.96 8.86 -14.98
C ALA A 26 19.79 9.64 -14.36
N GLN A 27 19.40 10.74 -15.00
CA GLN A 27 18.28 11.53 -14.56
C GLN A 27 17.04 10.67 -14.79
N ASP A 28 16.25 10.44 -13.73
CA ASP A 28 15.05 9.62 -13.87
C ASP A 28 14.05 10.33 -14.79
N THR A 29 13.49 9.61 -15.76
CA THR A 29 12.45 10.14 -16.64
C THR A 29 11.18 10.40 -15.84
N ARG A 30 10.52 11.52 -16.11
CA ARG A 30 9.29 11.95 -15.44
C ARG A 30 8.10 11.77 -16.38
N ASP A 31 7.89 10.54 -16.81
CA ASP A 31 6.80 10.22 -17.72
C ASP A 31 5.47 10.24 -16.97
N GLU A 32 4.46 10.93 -17.53
CA GLU A 32 3.11 10.93 -16.99
C GLU A 32 2.46 9.56 -17.21
N GLN A 33 1.74 9.09 -16.19
CA GLN A 33 1.05 7.82 -16.20
C GLN A 33 -0.46 8.06 -16.25
N PHE A 34 -1.13 7.36 -17.17
CA PHE A 34 -2.58 7.42 -17.27
C PHE A 34 -3.21 6.12 -16.76
N TYR A 35 -4.31 6.25 -16.04
CA TYR A 35 -5.14 5.14 -15.56
C TYR A 35 -5.83 4.44 -16.74
N TYR A 36 -6.30 3.21 -16.53
CA TYR A 36 -7.04 2.49 -17.57
C TYR A 36 -8.37 3.21 -17.89
N PRO A 37 -8.61 3.68 -19.12
CA PRO A 37 -9.82 4.43 -19.42
C PRO A 37 -11.05 3.52 -19.43
N GLY A 38 -12.17 4.02 -18.92
CA GLY A 38 -13.43 3.28 -18.86
C GLY A 38 -14.52 4.04 -18.13
N GLY A 39 -15.78 3.67 -18.40
CA GLY A 39 -16.96 4.30 -17.81
C GLY A 39 -17.16 4.01 -16.31
N PHE A 40 -16.39 3.07 -15.75
CA PHE A 40 -16.39 2.72 -14.32
C PHE A 40 -15.51 3.68 -13.49
N ASN A 41 -14.62 4.46 -14.10
CA ASN A 41 -13.75 5.36 -13.35
C ASN A 41 -14.57 6.34 -12.51
N TRP A 42 -14.09 6.64 -11.30
CA TRP A 42 -14.69 7.54 -10.31
C TRP A 42 -15.95 7.04 -9.63
N ARG A 43 -16.46 5.84 -9.95
CA ARG A 43 -17.67 5.29 -9.35
C ARG A 43 -17.55 5.11 -7.84
N PHE A 44 -16.37 4.81 -7.31
CA PHE A 44 -16.17 4.72 -5.86
C PHE A 44 -16.29 6.08 -5.18
N LEU A 45 -15.72 7.13 -5.79
CA LEU A 45 -15.82 8.49 -5.28
C LEU A 45 -17.26 9.02 -5.33
N GLU A 46 -18.01 8.68 -6.38
CA GLU A 46 -19.42 9.06 -6.53
C GLU A 46 -20.31 8.35 -5.49
N THR A 47 -20.13 7.04 -5.31
CA THR A 47 -21.00 6.21 -4.46
C THR A 47 -20.61 6.25 -2.98
N TYR A 48 -19.31 6.32 -2.67
CA TYR A 48 -18.76 6.26 -1.31
C TYR A 48 -17.77 7.42 -1.03
N PRO A 49 -18.20 8.69 -1.17
CA PRO A 49 -17.30 9.84 -1.12
C PRO A 49 -16.54 10.01 0.21
N GLU A 50 -17.12 9.56 1.33
CA GLU A 50 -16.46 9.62 2.63
C GLU A 50 -15.24 8.69 2.68
N ALA A 51 -15.41 7.42 2.28
CA ALA A 51 -14.33 6.45 2.21
C ALA A 51 -13.28 6.85 1.15
N ALA A 52 -13.73 7.22 -0.06
CA ALA A 52 -12.85 7.57 -1.16
C ALA A 52 -11.92 8.76 -0.84
N ARG A 53 -12.42 9.78 -0.12
CA ARG A 53 -11.61 10.95 0.21
C ARG A 53 -10.53 10.65 1.25
N LEU A 54 -10.72 9.66 2.12
CA LEU A 54 -9.67 9.24 3.06
C LEU A 54 -8.39 8.83 2.34
N PHE A 55 -8.48 8.25 1.14
CA PHE A 55 -7.30 7.91 0.34
C PHE A 55 -6.44 9.14 -0.01
N ASN A 56 -7.07 10.30 -0.28
CA ASN A 56 -6.32 11.54 -0.52
C ASN A 56 -5.57 12.01 0.74
N ALA A 57 -6.11 11.75 1.92
CA ALA A 57 -5.44 12.05 3.18
C ALA A 57 -4.34 11.02 3.50
N PHE A 58 -4.51 9.76 3.10
CA PHE A 58 -3.50 8.70 3.26
C PHE A 58 -2.27 8.97 2.39
N ASP A 59 -2.46 9.34 1.13
CA ASP A 59 -1.40 9.79 0.22
C ASP A 59 -0.58 10.93 0.85
N TYR A 60 -1.27 11.96 1.37
CA TYR A 60 -0.61 13.05 2.10
C TYR A 60 0.15 12.53 3.33
N GLY A 61 -0.44 11.62 4.11
CA GLY A 61 0.18 11.04 5.29
C GLY A 61 1.49 10.31 4.99
N HIS A 62 1.53 9.51 3.91
CA HIS A 62 2.75 8.87 3.43
C HIS A 62 3.77 9.89 2.92
N ALA A 63 3.33 10.84 2.09
CA ALA A 63 4.20 11.87 1.53
C ALA A 63 4.88 12.71 2.64
N VAL A 64 4.10 13.21 3.60
CA VAL A 64 4.63 14.04 4.68
C VAL A 64 5.57 13.24 5.58
N LEU A 65 5.26 11.97 5.86
CA LEU A 65 6.15 11.09 6.60
C LEU A 65 7.55 11.02 5.96
N TYR A 66 7.61 10.73 4.66
CA TYR A 66 8.88 10.62 3.93
C TYR A 66 9.65 11.92 3.90
N GLU A 67 8.96 13.03 3.67
CA GLU A 67 9.59 14.35 3.66
C GLU A 67 10.18 14.72 5.02
N GLN A 68 9.44 14.49 6.11
CA GLN A 68 9.93 14.83 7.45
C GLN A 68 11.11 13.94 7.87
N LEU A 69 11.04 12.63 7.62
CA LEU A 69 12.15 11.71 7.91
C LEU A 69 13.42 12.11 7.13
N LEU A 70 13.28 12.49 5.87
CA LEU A 70 14.43 12.86 5.03
C LEU A 70 15.05 14.22 5.39
N THR A 71 14.21 15.22 5.69
CA THR A 71 14.66 16.62 5.73
C THR A 71 14.92 17.15 7.14
N ARG A 72 14.30 16.57 8.17
CA ARG A 72 14.40 17.09 9.54
C ARG A 72 15.55 16.52 10.35
N GLY A 73 16.11 15.39 9.93
CA GLY A 73 17.22 14.73 10.65
C GLY A 73 16.86 14.53 12.12
N GLY A 74 17.71 15.00 13.06
CA GLY A 74 17.44 14.91 14.50
C GLY A 74 16.17 15.63 14.99
N ARG A 75 15.54 16.49 14.16
CA ARG A 75 14.25 17.13 14.47
C ARG A 75 13.03 16.37 13.95
N ALA A 76 13.22 15.20 13.34
CA ALA A 76 12.12 14.36 12.85
C ALA A 76 11.10 14.00 13.94
N PRO A 77 11.47 13.69 15.21
CA PRO A 77 10.48 13.37 16.25
C PRO A 77 9.47 14.47 16.52
N GLU A 78 9.91 15.72 16.69
CA GLU A 78 9.02 16.85 16.93
C GLU A 78 8.12 17.12 15.71
N ALA A 79 8.71 17.08 14.50
CA ALA A 79 7.99 17.30 13.26
C ALA A 79 6.91 16.23 13.04
N LEU A 80 7.25 14.95 13.18
CA LEU A 80 6.31 13.84 13.01
C LEU A 80 5.23 13.83 14.08
N ALA A 81 5.53 14.20 15.32
CA ALA A 81 4.50 14.35 16.36
C ALA A 81 3.50 15.47 16.02
N LYS A 82 3.97 16.56 15.40
CA LYS A 82 3.08 17.62 14.90
C LYS A 82 2.22 17.15 13.73
N GLU A 83 2.82 16.47 12.75
CA GLU A 83 2.09 15.93 11.59
C GLU A 83 1.07 14.88 12.03
N TYR A 84 1.42 13.97 12.94
CA TYR A 84 0.49 12.98 13.49
C TYR A 84 -0.77 13.64 14.09
N ARG A 85 -0.60 14.71 14.88
CA ARG A 85 -1.75 15.47 15.43
C ARG A 85 -2.59 16.11 14.34
N PHE A 86 -1.96 16.72 13.34
CA PHE A 86 -2.65 17.33 12.21
C PHE A 86 -3.42 16.27 11.39
N LEU A 87 -2.81 15.14 11.10
CA LEU A 87 -3.44 14.02 10.39
C LEU A 87 -4.68 13.54 11.13
N THR A 88 -4.54 13.20 12.40
CA THR A 88 -5.60 12.57 13.21
C THR A 88 -6.72 13.52 13.62
N ARG A 89 -6.44 14.83 13.79
CA ARG A 89 -7.42 15.80 14.30
C ARG A 89 -7.99 16.73 13.24
N ASP A 90 -7.30 16.92 12.13
CA ASP A 90 -7.69 17.90 11.11
C ASP A 90 -7.87 17.25 9.73
N LEU A 91 -6.81 16.65 9.17
CA LEU A 91 -6.81 16.20 7.78
C LEU A 91 -7.74 15.00 7.56
N LEU A 92 -7.65 13.96 8.39
CA LEU A 92 -8.52 12.79 8.26
C LEU A 92 -9.98 13.15 8.54
N VAL A 93 -10.24 14.12 9.42
CA VAL A 93 -11.60 14.58 9.77
C VAL A 93 -12.24 15.32 8.60
N ARG A 94 -11.44 16.06 7.82
CA ARG A 94 -11.87 16.82 6.64
C ARG A 94 -10.94 16.53 5.47
N PRO A 95 -11.02 15.32 4.89
CA PRO A 95 -10.08 14.90 3.87
C PRO A 95 -10.26 15.70 2.57
N PRO A 96 -9.19 15.95 1.81
CA PRO A 96 -9.27 16.67 0.54
C PRO A 96 -10.27 16.01 -0.42
N ARG A 97 -11.03 16.84 -1.13
CA ARG A 97 -11.96 16.37 -2.18
C ARG A 97 -11.23 15.80 -3.39
N PHE A 98 -10.04 16.32 -3.67
CA PHE A 98 -9.20 15.95 -4.79
C PHE A 98 -7.84 15.52 -4.26
N SER A 99 -7.21 14.57 -4.94
CA SER A 99 -5.83 14.19 -4.66
C SER A 99 -4.91 15.39 -4.90
N ILE A 100 -3.91 15.54 -4.03
CA ILE A 100 -2.85 16.54 -4.19
C ILE A 100 -1.69 15.81 -4.88
N ALA A 101 -1.01 16.46 -5.81
CA ALA A 101 0.23 15.92 -6.36
C ALA A 101 1.23 15.73 -5.21
N GLU A 102 1.57 14.49 -4.88
CA GLU A 102 2.40 14.18 -3.70
C GLU A 102 3.77 14.87 -3.75
N GLU A 103 4.33 15.11 -4.94
CA GLU A 103 5.60 15.85 -5.10
C GLU A 103 5.55 17.30 -4.60
N ALA A 104 4.35 17.90 -4.49
CA ALA A 104 4.18 19.20 -3.85
C ALA A 104 4.24 19.12 -2.32
N VAL A 105 3.94 17.95 -1.74
CA VAL A 105 4.00 17.66 -0.30
C VAL A 105 5.38 17.15 0.11
N MET A 106 6.00 16.31 -0.73
CA MET A 106 7.30 15.65 -0.48
C MET A 106 8.38 15.98 -1.53
N PRO A 107 8.71 17.26 -1.75
CA PRO A 107 9.62 17.67 -2.82
C PRO A 107 11.05 17.17 -2.61
N GLY A 108 11.53 17.05 -1.37
CA GLY A 108 12.84 16.49 -1.05
C GLY A 108 12.90 15.00 -1.37
N TYR A 109 11.89 14.24 -0.94
CA TYR A 109 11.82 12.81 -1.20
C TYR A 109 11.66 12.51 -2.70
N ALA A 110 10.79 13.23 -3.41
CA ALA A 110 10.59 13.04 -4.84
C ALA A 110 11.89 13.27 -5.65
N LYS A 111 12.77 14.19 -5.21
CA LYS A 111 14.11 14.36 -5.78
C LYS A 111 15.04 13.19 -5.45
N LEU A 112 14.98 12.68 -4.23
CA LEU A 112 15.84 11.58 -3.78
C LEU A 112 15.47 10.25 -4.44
N ALA A 113 14.18 9.91 -4.50
CA ALA A 113 13.70 8.56 -4.80
C ALA A 113 12.51 8.57 -5.77
N TRP A 114 12.63 9.27 -6.90
CA TRP A 114 11.60 9.38 -7.92
C TRP A 114 10.99 8.03 -8.35
N ARG A 115 11.82 6.99 -8.52
CA ARG A 115 11.33 5.65 -8.91
C ARG A 115 10.37 5.06 -7.88
N ALA A 116 10.65 5.26 -6.58
CA ALA A 116 9.78 4.75 -5.52
C ALA A 116 8.41 5.44 -5.57
N LYS A 117 8.40 6.77 -5.73
CA LYS A 117 7.16 7.54 -5.93
C LYS A 117 6.35 6.99 -7.11
N GLN A 118 6.98 6.78 -8.27
CA GLN A 118 6.27 6.26 -9.45
C GLN A 118 5.69 4.86 -9.21
N MET A 119 6.39 3.99 -8.47
CA MET A 119 5.86 2.66 -8.09
C MET A 119 4.64 2.77 -7.17
N PHE A 120 4.70 3.67 -6.17
CA PHE A 120 3.57 3.93 -5.27
C PHE A 120 2.36 4.50 -6.01
N ASP A 121 2.56 5.57 -6.78
CA ASP A 121 1.49 6.18 -7.59
C ASP A 121 0.82 5.15 -8.49
N TRP A 122 1.61 4.26 -9.12
CA TRP A 122 1.06 3.28 -10.04
C TRP A 122 0.21 2.22 -9.34
N ALA A 123 0.66 1.73 -8.19
CA ALA A 123 -0.11 0.78 -7.39
C ALA A 123 -1.35 1.45 -6.76
N HIS A 124 -1.24 2.72 -6.39
CA HIS A 124 -2.33 3.56 -5.90
C HIS A 124 -3.42 3.78 -6.96
N VAL A 125 -3.05 3.91 -8.24
CA VAL A 125 -4.02 3.90 -9.35
C VAL A 125 -4.73 2.55 -9.41
N LEU A 126 -4.01 1.42 -9.35
CA LEU A 126 -4.64 0.10 -9.37
C LEU A 126 -5.65 -0.06 -8.21
N HIS A 127 -5.28 0.29 -6.98
CA HIS A 127 -6.18 0.28 -5.83
C HIS A 127 -7.49 1.03 -6.14
N ARG A 128 -7.37 2.29 -6.59
CA ARG A 128 -8.50 3.18 -6.91
C ARG A 128 -9.40 2.59 -8.01
N GLN A 129 -8.81 2.09 -9.08
CA GLN A 129 -9.57 1.52 -10.19
C GLN A 129 -10.31 0.24 -9.80
N ILE A 130 -9.75 -0.60 -8.93
CA ILE A 130 -10.47 -1.79 -8.43
C ILE A 130 -11.68 -1.38 -7.59
N TYR A 131 -11.58 -0.37 -6.70
CA TYR A 131 -12.77 0.12 -5.99
C TYR A 131 -13.82 0.67 -6.95
N ASP A 132 -13.39 1.43 -7.96
CA ASP A 132 -14.28 1.97 -8.98
C ASP A 132 -15.05 0.87 -9.71
N VAL A 133 -14.39 -0.25 -10.06
CA VAL A 133 -15.07 -1.41 -10.65
C VAL A 133 -16.08 -2.03 -9.69
N TYR A 134 -15.70 -2.25 -8.44
CA TYR A 134 -16.61 -2.87 -7.47
C TYR A 134 -17.81 -1.98 -7.12
N ALA A 135 -17.62 -0.67 -7.11
CA ALA A 135 -18.67 0.33 -6.87
C ALA A 135 -19.59 0.55 -8.07
N ASP A 136 -19.27 0.01 -9.25
CA ASP A 136 -20.10 0.15 -10.44
C ASP A 136 -21.21 -0.91 -10.49
N GLU A 137 -22.40 -0.56 -9.99
CA GLU A 137 -23.57 -1.46 -9.98
C GLU A 137 -24.15 -1.78 -11.38
N ARG A 138 -23.64 -1.14 -12.44
CA ARG A 138 -24.01 -1.51 -13.83
C ARG A 138 -23.32 -2.81 -14.26
N LEU A 139 -22.25 -3.22 -13.59
CA LEU A 139 -21.48 -4.42 -13.90
C LEU A 139 -21.97 -5.61 -13.07
N SER A 140 -22.15 -6.77 -13.72
CA SER A 140 -22.33 -8.04 -13.01
C SER A 140 -21.03 -8.44 -12.29
N MET A 141 -21.10 -9.32 -11.30
CA MET A 141 -19.89 -9.76 -10.58
C MET A 141 -18.85 -10.39 -11.52
N ALA A 142 -19.27 -11.27 -12.44
CA ALA A 142 -18.36 -11.84 -13.43
C ALA A 142 -17.70 -10.79 -14.34
N ALA A 143 -18.40 -9.71 -14.67
CA ALA A 143 -17.84 -8.60 -15.44
C ALA A 143 -16.86 -7.76 -14.60
N LYS A 144 -17.14 -7.57 -13.31
CA LYS A 144 -16.23 -6.93 -12.34
C LYS A 144 -14.94 -7.74 -12.23
N ASP A 145 -15.04 -9.05 -12.00
CA ASP A 145 -13.89 -9.94 -11.85
C ASP A 145 -13.01 -9.91 -13.10
N SER A 146 -13.62 -10.05 -14.28
CA SER A 146 -12.92 -10.01 -15.57
C SER A 146 -12.25 -8.66 -15.82
N LEU A 147 -12.85 -7.56 -15.38
CA LEU A 147 -12.28 -6.23 -15.54
C LEU A 147 -11.12 -6.00 -14.58
N ILE A 148 -11.21 -6.46 -13.33
CA ILE A 148 -10.12 -6.36 -12.35
C ILE A 148 -8.87 -7.11 -12.81
N GLU A 149 -9.01 -8.30 -13.41
CA GLU A 149 -7.87 -9.01 -14.00
C GLU A 149 -7.26 -8.22 -15.18
N ARG A 150 -8.08 -7.58 -16.03
CA ARG A 150 -7.57 -6.69 -17.10
C ARG A 150 -6.85 -5.46 -16.55
N LEU A 151 -7.35 -4.86 -15.47
CA LEU A 151 -6.69 -3.74 -14.80
C LEU A 151 -5.34 -4.18 -14.21
N THR A 152 -5.30 -5.38 -13.64
CA THR A 152 -4.07 -5.99 -13.11
C THR A 152 -3.06 -6.26 -14.24
N ASP A 153 -3.49 -6.76 -15.40
CA ASP A 153 -2.63 -6.93 -16.56
C ASP A 153 -2.12 -5.59 -17.11
N TYR A 154 -2.98 -4.57 -17.17
CA TYR A 154 -2.58 -3.22 -17.57
C TYR A 154 -1.55 -2.62 -16.61
N TYR A 155 -1.76 -2.77 -15.30
CA TYR A 155 -0.80 -2.40 -14.28
C TYR A 155 0.55 -3.11 -14.48
N LEU A 156 0.53 -4.42 -14.67
CA LEU A 156 1.74 -5.23 -14.86
C LEU A 156 2.46 -5.00 -16.19
N SER A 157 1.80 -4.38 -17.18
CA SER A 157 2.45 -4.01 -18.45
C SER A 157 3.60 -3.00 -18.26
N ARG A 158 3.60 -2.26 -17.14
CA ARG A 158 4.66 -1.33 -16.74
C ARG A 158 5.66 -2.01 -15.81
N THR A 159 6.40 -2.97 -16.32
CA THR A 159 7.40 -3.75 -15.55
C THR A 159 8.51 -2.91 -14.92
N ASP A 160 8.71 -1.68 -15.40
CA ASP A 160 9.65 -0.73 -14.85
C ASP A 160 9.20 -0.15 -13.49
N VAL A 161 7.90 -0.08 -13.21
CA VAL A 161 7.33 0.49 -11.98
C VAL A 161 6.29 -0.40 -11.27
N ALA A 162 5.88 -1.52 -11.85
CA ALA A 162 4.92 -2.42 -11.23
C ALA A 162 5.59 -3.33 -10.18
N PHE A 163 5.03 -3.35 -8.96
CA PHE A 163 5.27 -4.43 -8.00
C PHE A 163 4.90 -5.79 -8.62
N THR A 164 5.70 -6.80 -8.35
CA THR A 164 5.45 -8.17 -8.83
C THR A 164 4.14 -8.75 -8.26
N PRO A 165 3.40 -9.59 -9.01
CA PRO A 165 2.21 -10.29 -8.51
C PRO A 165 2.54 -11.58 -7.75
N VAL A 166 3.81 -11.76 -7.33
CA VAL A 166 4.28 -12.92 -6.54
C VAL A 166 4.58 -12.47 -5.11
N PRO A 167 4.14 -13.19 -4.07
CA PRO A 167 4.30 -12.74 -2.69
C PRO A 167 5.77 -12.66 -2.30
N LYS A 168 6.17 -11.54 -1.72
CA LYS A 168 7.53 -11.36 -1.21
C LYS A 168 7.67 -11.87 0.21
N SER A 169 8.86 -12.34 0.54
CA SER A 169 9.20 -12.78 1.88
C SER A 169 9.22 -11.59 2.83
N MET A 170 8.55 -11.73 3.97
CA MET A 170 8.58 -10.76 5.08
C MET A 170 10.00 -10.47 5.58
N ALA A 171 10.99 -11.34 5.30
CA ALA A 171 12.38 -11.07 5.61
C ALA A 171 12.94 -9.78 4.94
N LEU A 172 12.37 -9.34 3.82
CA LEU A 172 12.72 -8.05 3.20
C LEU A 172 12.30 -6.86 4.05
N MET A 173 11.22 -6.97 4.83
CA MET A 173 10.73 -5.92 5.72
C MET A 173 11.28 -6.06 7.14
N ASP A 174 11.39 -7.28 7.67
CA ASP A 174 11.67 -7.54 9.09
C ASP A 174 13.10 -7.95 9.42
N ARG A 175 13.91 -8.37 8.45
CA ARG A 175 15.23 -8.98 8.73
C ARG A 175 16.40 -8.28 8.03
N GLN A 176 16.21 -7.04 7.59
CA GLN A 176 17.27 -6.20 7.06
C GLN A 176 17.99 -5.45 8.20
N PRO A 177 19.25 -5.01 8.00
CA PRO A 177 19.98 -4.24 9.02
C PRO A 177 19.29 -2.93 9.47
N PHE A 178 18.41 -2.38 8.63
CA PHE A 178 17.63 -1.18 8.92
C PHE A 178 16.20 -1.48 9.37
N SER A 179 15.80 -2.75 9.40
CA SER A 179 14.41 -3.14 9.67
C SER A 179 13.92 -2.66 11.03
N GLN A 180 12.63 -2.33 11.05
CA GLN A 180 11.84 -1.94 12.21
C GLN A 180 12.34 -0.67 12.92
N VAL A 181 13.30 0.08 12.36
CA VAL A 181 13.74 1.35 12.96
C VAL A 181 12.56 2.30 13.08
N PHE A 182 11.77 2.48 12.02
CA PHE A 182 10.66 3.41 12.03
C PHE A 182 9.60 3.02 13.06
N ARG A 183 9.17 1.75 13.08
CA ARG A 183 8.13 1.30 14.01
C ARG A 183 8.56 1.36 15.48
N ARG A 184 9.86 1.20 15.77
CA ARG A 184 10.41 1.33 17.13
C ARG A 184 10.50 2.79 17.58
N GLU A 185 10.99 3.67 16.70
CA GLU A 185 11.22 5.09 17.03
C GLU A 185 9.94 5.94 16.97
N TYR A 186 8.97 5.55 16.11
CA TYR A 186 7.75 6.31 15.83
C TYR A 186 6.49 5.41 15.87
N PRO A 187 6.23 4.67 16.96
CA PRO A 187 5.19 3.63 17.00
C PRO A 187 3.78 4.15 16.72
N ALA A 188 3.44 5.35 17.20
CA ALA A 188 2.12 5.94 16.94
C ALA A 188 1.92 6.27 15.46
N PHE A 189 2.93 6.85 14.80
CA PHE A 189 2.85 7.16 13.37
C PHE A 189 2.83 5.87 12.54
N ASN A 190 3.65 4.88 12.89
CA ASN A 190 3.62 3.56 12.26
C ASN A 190 2.24 2.89 12.38
N GLY A 191 1.66 2.88 13.58
CA GLY A 191 0.32 2.35 13.81
C GLY A 191 -0.75 3.07 12.97
N LEU A 192 -0.66 4.39 12.85
CA LEU A 192 -1.54 5.16 11.98
C LEU A 192 -1.39 4.75 10.51
N ILE A 193 -0.15 4.59 10.01
CA ILE A 193 0.09 4.10 8.64
C ILE A 193 -0.49 2.70 8.42
N TRP A 194 -0.27 1.76 9.35
CA TRP A 194 -0.88 0.44 9.24
C TRP A 194 -2.41 0.50 9.30
N SER A 195 -3.01 1.45 10.01
CA SER A 195 -4.46 1.65 9.95
C SER A 195 -4.94 2.16 8.58
N TYR A 196 -4.10 2.88 7.84
CA TYR A 196 -4.40 3.27 6.45
C TYR A 196 -4.42 2.03 5.56
N HIS A 197 -3.37 1.21 5.64
CA HIS A 197 -3.26 -0.05 4.90
C HIS A 197 -4.46 -0.96 5.20
N TRP A 198 -4.82 -1.10 6.48
CA TRP A 198 -5.99 -1.86 6.90
C TRP A 198 -7.27 -1.36 6.24
N LEU A 199 -7.53 -0.04 6.24
CA LEU A 199 -8.75 0.48 5.63
C LEU A 199 -8.73 0.31 4.11
N GLN A 200 -7.60 0.54 3.46
CA GLN A 200 -7.44 0.33 2.03
C GLN A 200 -7.87 -1.10 1.69
N VAL A 201 -7.22 -2.13 2.20
CA VAL A 201 -7.58 -3.50 1.81
C VAL A 201 -8.94 -3.95 2.37
N GLY A 202 -9.30 -3.48 3.57
CA GLY A 202 -10.54 -3.84 4.23
C GLY A 202 -11.80 -3.36 3.51
N LEU A 203 -11.72 -2.31 2.69
CA LEU A 203 -12.86 -1.83 1.90
C LEU A 203 -13.25 -2.76 0.75
N TYR A 204 -12.42 -3.73 0.35
CA TYR A 204 -12.79 -4.70 -0.70
C TYR A 204 -13.88 -5.68 -0.23
N GLU A 205 -13.74 -6.20 0.99
CA GLU A 205 -14.69 -7.16 1.54
C GLU A 205 -16.15 -6.69 1.53
N PRO A 206 -16.52 -5.51 2.08
CA PRO A 206 -17.90 -5.06 2.09
C PRO A 206 -18.47 -4.86 0.68
N LEU A 207 -17.63 -4.55 -0.31
CA LEU A 207 -18.04 -4.36 -1.70
C LEU A 207 -18.30 -5.68 -2.43
N ILE A 208 -17.60 -6.76 -2.05
CA ILE A 208 -17.78 -8.11 -2.58
C ILE A 208 -18.93 -8.84 -1.87
N ALA A 209 -18.97 -8.77 -0.54
CA ALA A 209 -19.90 -9.56 0.27
C ALA A 209 -21.33 -9.02 0.32
N GLY A 210 -21.54 -7.73 0.02
CA GLY A 210 -22.88 -7.13 0.00
C GLY A 210 -23.69 -7.58 -1.22
N ALA A 211 -24.89 -8.13 -1.00
CA ALA A 211 -25.77 -8.59 -2.08
C ALA A 211 -26.53 -7.42 -2.74
N THR A 212 -26.77 -6.35 -1.99
CA THR A 212 -27.44 -5.13 -2.47
C THR A 212 -26.58 -3.88 -2.27
N GLU A 213 -26.85 -2.82 -3.04
CA GLU A 213 -26.17 -1.52 -2.90
C GLU A 213 -26.29 -0.97 -1.47
N SER A 214 -27.47 -1.10 -0.84
CA SER A 214 -27.72 -0.66 0.54
C SER A 214 -26.85 -1.42 1.55
N GLU A 215 -26.75 -2.75 1.41
CA GLU A 215 -25.90 -3.56 2.28
C GLU A 215 -24.41 -3.23 2.11
N LYS A 216 -23.94 -3.07 0.87
CA LYS A 216 -22.56 -2.64 0.60
C LYS A 216 -22.28 -1.30 1.28
N LYS A 217 -23.19 -0.33 1.16
CA LYS A 217 -23.06 0.98 1.79
C LYS A 217 -23.00 0.90 3.31
N GLN A 218 -23.89 0.12 3.93
CA GLN A 218 -23.88 -0.07 5.38
C GLN A 218 -22.57 -0.72 5.85
N ARG A 219 -22.08 -1.72 5.12
CA ARG A 219 -20.84 -2.43 5.47
C ARG A 219 -19.60 -1.55 5.25
N VAL A 220 -19.52 -0.79 4.15
CA VAL A 220 -18.47 0.22 3.91
C VAL A 220 -18.44 1.25 5.06
N GLN A 221 -19.60 1.74 5.49
CA GLN A 221 -19.68 2.65 6.64
C GLN A 221 -19.19 2.00 7.94
N ALA A 222 -19.51 0.73 8.18
CA ALA A 222 -19.01 0.00 9.34
C ALA A 222 -17.48 -0.17 9.30
N THR A 223 -16.90 -0.49 8.14
CA THR A 223 -15.44 -0.59 7.96
C THR A 223 -14.77 0.77 8.20
N VAL A 224 -15.32 1.87 7.68
CA VAL A 224 -14.83 3.24 7.96
C VAL A 224 -14.96 3.59 9.45
N ALA A 225 -16.06 3.22 10.10
CA ALA A 225 -16.25 3.44 11.54
C ALA A 225 -15.21 2.68 12.37
N ARG A 226 -14.84 1.46 11.97
CA ARG A 226 -13.77 0.68 12.61
C ARG A 226 -12.41 1.35 12.45
N PHE A 227 -12.10 1.89 11.27
CA PHE A 227 -10.90 2.71 11.08
C PHE A 227 -10.88 3.90 12.06
N TRP A 228 -11.98 4.63 12.17
CA TRP A 228 -12.10 5.75 13.11
C TRP A 228 -11.97 5.32 14.56
N GLN A 229 -12.49 4.15 14.93
CA GLN A 229 -12.30 3.60 16.28
C GLN A 229 -10.81 3.39 16.58
N MET A 230 -10.03 2.84 15.64
CA MET A 230 -8.57 2.68 15.83
C MET A 230 -7.90 4.04 16.03
N VAL A 231 -8.23 5.03 15.21
CA VAL A 231 -7.66 6.39 15.30
C VAL A 231 -8.03 7.09 16.62
N GLN A 232 -9.29 7.02 17.04
CA GLN A 232 -9.78 7.70 18.25
C GLN A 232 -9.29 7.06 19.55
N THR A 233 -9.11 5.74 19.55
CA THR A 233 -8.62 5.01 20.73
C THR A 233 -7.11 4.83 20.74
N GLU A 234 -6.43 5.23 19.66
CA GLU A 234 -5.00 4.97 19.40
C GLU A 234 -4.63 3.48 19.54
N ARG A 235 -5.59 2.59 19.28
CA ARG A 235 -5.41 1.14 19.25
C ARG A 235 -5.23 0.70 17.81
N TYR A 236 -4.01 0.84 17.34
CA TYR A 236 -3.61 0.52 15.98
C TYR A 236 -3.23 -0.97 15.80
N PRO A 237 -3.15 -1.46 14.55
CA PRO A 237 -2.50 -2.73 14.26
C PRO A 237 -1.10 -2.80 14.87
N THR A 238 -0.70 -3.98 15.34
CA THR A 238 0.65 -4.25 15.88
C THR A 238 1.54 -5.02 14.92
N VAL A 239 0.95 -5.51 13.82
CA VAL A 239 1.66 -6.06 12.66
C VAL A 239 1.06 -5.47 11.38
N MET A 240 1.83 -5.49 10.29
CA MET A 240 1.36 -5.02 8.99
C MET A 240 0.10 -5.82 8.57
N PRO A 241 -1.00 -5.15 8.22
CA PRO A 241 -2.20 -5.83 7.75
C PRO A 241 -1.95 -6.53 6.41
N MET A 242 -2.16 -7.84 6.38
CA MET A 242 -2.05 -8.66 5.18
C MET A 242 -3.41 -8.71 4.47
N THR A 243 -3.43 -8.50 3.15
CA THR A 243 -4.65 -8.50 2.35
C THR A 243 -5.38 -9.85 2.44
N SER A 244 -4.64 -10.97 2.49
CA SER A 244 -5.23 -12.31 2.69
C SER A 244 -5.99 -12.46 4.00
N GLY A 245 -5.53 -11.82 5.08
CA GLY A 245 -6.17 -11.85 6.39
C GLY A 245 -7.31 -10.85 6.54
N ILE A 246 -7.11 -9.61 6.06
CA ILE A 246 -8.12 -8.54 6.19
C ILE A 246 -9.23 -8.67 5.15
N ALA A 247 -8.88 -9.10 3.93
CA ALA A 247 -9.79 -9.21 2.79
C ALA A 247 -9.70 -10.60 2.10
N PRO A 248 -10.15 -11.67 2.80
CA PRO A 248 -10.03 -13.03 2.29
C PRO A 248 -10.87 -13.31 1.03
N ALA A 249 -12.07 -12.74 0.90
CA ALA A 249 -12.90 -12.93 -0.29
C ALA A 249 -12.27 -12.23 -1.51
N PHE A 250 -11.76 -11.02 -1.32
CA PHE A 250 -11.00 -10.32 -2.37
C PHE A 250 -9.74 -11.09 -2.76
N SER A 251 -8.99 -11.58 -1.77
CA SER A 251 -7.76 -12.34 -2.00
C SER A 251 -8.00 -13.67 -2.70
N ALA A 252 -9.15 -14.30 -2.47
CA ALA A 252 -9.57 -15.50 -3.18
C ALA A 252 -9.93 -15.20 -4.64
N ALA A 253 -10.64 -14.10 -4.89
CA ALA A 253 -11.07 -13.70 -6.24
C ALA A 253 -9.91 -13.15 -7.09
N HIS A 254 -9.03 -12.34 -6.49
CA HIS A 254 -7.98 -11.58 -7.17
C HIS A 254 -6.61 -11.69 -6.47
N PRO A 255 -6.03 -12.89 -6.36
CA PRO A 255 -4.79 -13.11 -5.60
C PRO A 255 -3.62 -12.27 -6.14
N ARG A 256 -3.55 -12.00 -7.45
CA ARG A 256 -2.48 -11.19 -8.06
C ARG A 256 -2.51 -9.75 -7.54
N ALA A 257 -3.69 -9.13 -7.53
CA ALA A 257 -3.87 -7.77 -7.03
C ALA A 257 -3.64 -7.70 -5.52
N ALA A 258 -4.18 -8.65 -4.76
CA ALA A 258 -3.96 -8.73 -3.31
C ALA A 258 -2.47 -8.82 -2.94
N VAL A 259 -1.71 -9.65 -3.65
CA VAL A 259 -0.26 -9.76 -3.47
C VAL A 259 0.48 -8.47 -3.83
N ILE A 260 0.07 -7.78 -4.91
CA ILE A 260 0.64 -6.47 -5.28
C ILE A 260 0.46 -5.47 -4.14
N PHE A 261 -0.69 -5.48 -3.46
CA PHE A 261 -0.97 -4.56 -2.35
C PHE A 261 -0.17 -4.87 -1.10
N ASP A 262 0.03 -6.15 -0.76
CA ASP A 262 0.92 -6.50 0.35
C ASP A 262 2.37 -6.12 0.02
N ASN A 263 2.82 -6.36 -1.21
CA ASN A 263 4.13 -5.93 -1.68
C ASN A 263 4.31 -4.39 -1.63
N LEU A 264 3.25 -3.64 -1.95
CA LEU A 264 3.20 -2.18 -1.82
C LEU A 264 3.34 -1.76 -0.35
N HIS A 265 2.54 -2.33 0.56
CA HIS A 265 2.54 -1.96 1.97
C HIS A 265 3.88 -2.27 2.65
N MET A 266 4.48 -3.42 2.34
CA MET A 266 5.84 -3.75 2.80
C MET A 266 6.86 -2.70 2.33
N MET A 267 6.75 -2.22 1.10
CA MET A 267 7.66 -1.21 0.57
C MET A 267 7.50 0.15 1.29
N HIS A 268 6.27 0.52 1.69
CA HIS A 268 6.08 1.72 2.50
C HIS A 268 6.84 1.65 3.84
N ASP A 269 6.78 0.50 4.52
CA ASP A 269 7.50 0.25 5.78
C ASP A 269 9.02 0.24 5.56
N ILE A 270 9.50 -0.49 4.55
CA ILE A 270 10.92 -0.57 4.21
C ILE A 270 11.52 0.81 3.93
N ILE A 271 10.82 1.66 3.18
CA ILE A 271 11.29 3.02 2.91
C ILE A 271 11.28 3.87 4.19
N SER A 272 10.26 3.74 5.03
CA SER A 272 10.21 4.45 6.32
C SER A 272 11.40 4.05 7.19
N ASP A 273 11.73 2.75 7.25
CA ASP A 273 12.89 2.22 7.97
C ASP A 273 14.21 2.73 7.38
N VAL A 274 14.38 2.73 6.06
CA VAL A 274 15.59 3.26 5.40
C VAL A 274 15.75 4.76 5.69
N LEU A 275 14.67 5.53 5.64
CA LEU A 275 14.69 6.97 5.90
C LEU A 275 14.93 7.29 7.38
N ALA A 276 14.37 6.51 8.30
CA ALA A 276 14.57 6.66 9.74
C ALA A 276 15.92 6.12 10.23
N SER A 277 16.54 5.19 9.49
CA SER A 277 17.78 4.54 9.93
C SER A 277 18.94 5.52 10.12
N PRO A 278 19.58 5.54 11.31
CA PRO A 278 20.81 6.28 11.55
C PRO A 278 22.05 5.58 10.98
N THR A 279 21.95 4.28 10.65
CA THR A 279 23.07 3.48 10.13
C THR A 279 23.23 3.60 8.62
N ILE A 280 22.26 4.21 7.92
CA ILE A 280 22.33 4.48 6.48
C ILE A 280 22.64 5.96 6.28
N PRO A 281 23.83 6.31 5.77
CA PRO A 281 24.19 7.68 5.41
C PRO A 281 23.17 8.31 4.46
N LYS A 282 22.92 9.61 4.60
CA LYS A 282 21.87 10.32 3.84
C LYS A 282 22.04 10.20 2.32
N ASP A 283 23.27 10.25 1.85
CA ASP A 283 23.67 10.11 0.45
C ASP A 283 23.55 8.67 -0.08
N GLU A 284 23.53 7.67 0.81
CA GLU A 284 23.30 6.27 0.46
C GLU A 284 21.82 5.86 0.45
N LYS A 285 20.92 6.61 1.11
CA LYS A 285 19.49 6.26 1.20
C LYS A 285 18.86 5.98 -0.17
N ARG A 286 19.20 6.75 -1.21
CA ARG A 286 18.72 6.52 -2.58
C ARG A 286 19.12 5.13 -3.11
N SER A 287 20.38 4.73 -2.93
CA SER A 287 20.88 3.45 -3.46
C SER A 287 20.24 2.27 -2.70
N VAL A 288 20.05 2.40 -1.39
CA VAL A 288 19.35 1.39 -0.58
C VAL A 288 17.89 1.26 -1.03
N ILE A 289 17.15 2.38 -1.13
CA ILE A 289 15.76 2.37 -1.62
C ILE A 289 15.70 1.69 -2.99
N TYR A 290 16.54 2.08 -3.94
CA TYR A 290 16.49 1.54 -5.30
C TYR A 290 16.85 0.05 -5.39
N ARG A 291 17.68 -0.47 -4.49
CA ARG A 291 17.88 -1.92 -4.37
C ARG A 291 16.61 -2.63 -3.89
N GLN A 292 15.91 -2.08 -2.90
CA GLN A 292 14.64 -2.65 -2.44
C GLN A 292 13.57 -2.59 -3.55
N LEU A 293 13.49 -1.48 -4.30
CA LEU A 293 12.60 -1.41 -5.48
C LEU A 293 12.92 -2.49 -6.53
N ALA A 294 14.20 -2.82 -6.73
CA ALA A 294 14.60 -3.89 -7.65
C ALA A 294 14.15 -5.26 -7.14
N GLU A 295 14.28 -5.52 -5.84
CA GLU A 295 13.73 -6.73 -5.23
C GLU A 295 12.24 -6.85 -5.51
N PHE A 296 11.46 -5.81 -5.22
CA PHE A 296 9.99 -5.83 -5.33
C PHE A 296 9.44 -5.85 -6.76
N ARG A 297 10.27 -5.63 -7.77
CA ARG A 297 9.94 -5.85 -9.19
C ARG A 297 10.41 -7.21 -9.70
N ASN A 298 11.29 -7.90 -8.98
CA ASN A 298 11.82 -9.19 -9.39
C ASN A 298 10.89 -10.34 -8.94
N PRO A 299 10.24 -11.07 -9.86
CA PRO A 299 9.34 -12.17 -9.51
C PRO A 299 10.06 -13.45 -9.06
N ALA A 300 11.39 -13.53 -9.18
CA ALA A 300 12.15 -14.76 -8.96
C ALA A 300 12.97 -14.80 -7.67
N ALA A 301 13.17 -13.66 -6.99
CA ALA A 301 14.02 -13.57 -5.80
C ALA A 301 13.21 -13.24 -4.55
N ASN A 302 13.60 -13.76 -3.39
CA ASN A 302 12.98 -13.44 -2.09
C ASN A 302 11.45 -13.57 -2.10
N VAL A 303 10.93 -14.58 -2.80
CA VAL A 303 9.51 -14.89 -2.90
C VAL A 303 9.15 -16.04 -1.98
N ILE A 304 7.87 -16.12 -1.63
CA ILE A 304 7.30 -17.27 -0.93
C ILE A 304 6.17 -17.89 -1.77
N PRO A 305 5.82 -19.16 -1.51
CA PRO A 305 4.64 -19.79 -2.10
C PRO A 305 3.34 -19.06 -1.78
N LEU A 306 2.36 -19.12 -2.70
CA LEU A 306 1.07 -18.45 -2.54
C LEU A 306 0.23 -19.03 -1.40
N ASP A 307 0.33 -20.34 -1.16
CA ASP A 307 -0.28 -21.03 -0.03
C ASP A 307 0.30 -20.57 1.31
N GLU A 308 1.63 -20.38 1.39
CA GLU A 308 2.27 -19.78 2.57
C GLU A 308 1.78 -18.34 2.80
N TRP A 309 1.66 -17.53 1.74
CA TRP A 309 1.14 -16.17 1.84
C TRP A 309 -0.31 -16.11 2.36
N ARG A 310 -1.16 -17.06 1.96
CA ARG A 310 -2.56 -17.13 2.40
C ARG A 310 -2.73 -17.37 3.90
N THR A 311 -1.76 -18.00 4.55
CA THR A 311 -1.80 -18.30 5.99
C THR A 311 -0.84 -17.43 6.80
N MET A 312 -0.25 -16.40 6.19
CA MET A 312 0.76 -15.57 6.82
C MET A 312 0.20 -14.79 8.01
N ASP A 313 -1.07 -14.40 7.97
CA ASP A 313 -1.72 -13.72 9.07
C ASP A 313 -1.71 -14.55 10.36
N ALA A 314 -1.97 -15.86 10.26
CA ALA A 314 -1.90 -16.77 11.40
C ALA A 314 -0.48 -16.82 12.01
N HIS A 315 0.56 -16.76 11.17
CA HIS A 315 1.95 -16.71 11.62
C HIS A 315 2.36 -15.36 12.20
N MET A 316 1.61 -14.29 11.90
CA MET A 316 1.84 -12.92 12.36
C MET A 316 1.01 -12.54 13.60
N GLY A 317 0.39 -13.52 14.27
CA GLY A 317 -0.43 -13.28 15.46
C GLY A 317 -1.93 -13.13 15.18
N GLY A 318 -2.36 -13.44 13.95
CA GLY A 318 -3.75 -13.47 13.53
C GLY A 318 -4.31 -12.10 13.12
N VAL A 319 -5.51 -12.13 12.55
CA VAL A 319 -6.23 -10.95 12.04
C VAL A 319 -6.45 -9.86 13.12
N ASP A 320 -6.57 -10.23 14.39
CA ASP A 320 -6.73 -9.28 15.49
C ASP A 320 -5.51 -8.37 15.67
N ALA A 321 -4.30 -8.92 15.52
CA ALA A 321 -3.05 -8.16 15.56
C ALA A 321 -2.92 -7.19 14.37
N MET A 322 -3.70 -7.42 13.30
CA MET A 322 -3.76 -6.58 12.11
C MET A 322 -4.85 -5.50 12.17
N GLY A 323 -5.60 -5.38 13.27
CA GLY A 323 -6.72 -4.44 13.41
C GLY A 323 -8.10 -5.10 13.41
N GLY A 324 -8.17 -6.42 13.27
CA GLY A 324 -9.39 -7.23 13.22
C GLY A 324 -9.96 -7.38 11.80
N PRO A 325 -10.99 -8.21 11.62
CA PRO A 325 -11.60 -8.45 10.31
C PRO A 325 -12.34 -7.22 9.78
N ALA A 326 -12.42 -7.08 8.45
CA ALA A 326 -13.18 -6.01 7.81
C ALA A 326 -14.70 -6.28 7.72
N LEU A 327 -15.12 -7.54 7.86
CA LEU A 327 -16.52 -7.97 7.92
C LEU A 327 -16.95 -8.32 9.36
N ASP A 328 -18.25 -8.57 9.52
CA ASP A 328 -18.89 -8.96 10.79
C ASP A 328 -18.79 -7.94 11.93
N LEU A 329 -18.35 -6.71 11.62
CA LEU A 329 -18.28 -5.55 12.53
C LEU A 329 -19.65 -5.14 13.12
N LEU A 330 -20.74 -5.58 12.50
CA LEU A 330 -22.12 -5.28 12.91
C LEU A 330 -22.77 -6.42 13.72
N ARG A 331 -22.09 -7.55 13.99
CA ARG A 331 -22.65 -8.57 14.88
C ARG A 331 -22.78 -7.99 16.29
N GLN A 332 -24.00 -7.92 16.79
CA GLN A 332 -24.23 -7.64 18.21
C GLN A 332 -23.73 -8.80 19.06
N PRO A 333 -23.04 -8.54 20.18
CA PRO A 333 -22.72 -9.60 21.13
C PRO A 333 -24.03 -10.18 21.70
N GLY A 334 -24.38 -11.41 21.31
CA GLY A 334 -25.56 -12.13 21.81
C GLY A 334 -26.40 -12.88 20.77
N ALA A 335 -26.09 -12.79 19.47
CA ALA A 335 -26.89 -13.48 18.43
C ALA A 335 -26.66 -15.01 18.36
N ASP A 336 -25.59 -15.53 18.95
CA ASP A 336 -25.20 -16.95 18.82
C ASP A 336 -25.64 -17.85 19.99
N SER A 337 -26.49 -17.38 20.92
CA SER A 337 -26.94 -18.20 22.07
C SER A 337 -28.31 -18.87 21.89
N ALA A 338 -28.87 -18.92 20.67
CA ALA A 338 -30.22 -19.46 20.45
C ALA A 338 -30.27 -20.86 19.82
N ASP A 339 -29.14 -21.48 19.46
CA ASP A 339 -29.10 -22.84 18.91
C ASP A 339 -28.14 -23.75 19.70
N SER A 340 -28.40 -23.91 21.00
CA SER A 340 -27.91 -25.07 21.75
C SER A 340 -29.08 -26.01 22.04
N VAL A 341 -29.17 -27.02 21.20
CA VAL A 341 -29.96 -28.25 21.30
C VAL A 341 -30.12 -28.72 22.76
N SER A 342 -31.37 -28.79 23.22
CA SER A 342 -31.77 -29.49 24.46
C SER A 342 -31.35 -30.97 24.39
N PRO A 343 -30.64 -31.51 25.39
CA PRO A 343 -30.43 -32.95 25.48
C PRO A 343 -31.74 -33.61 25.93
N GLY A 344 -32.20 -34.57 25.13
CA GLY A 344 -33.40 -35.35 25.36
C GLY A 344 -33.46 -36.02 26.73
N ALA A 345 -34.66 -36.04 27.30
CA ALA A 345 -35.00 -36.77 28.50
C ALA A 345 -34.80 -38.30 28.30
N PRO A 346 -34.26 -39.03 29.30
CA PRO A 346 -34.14 -40.48 29.21
C PRO A 346 -35.50 -41.17 29.41
N ALA A 347 -35.81 -42.11 28.51
CA ALA A 347 -36.99 -42.95 28.57
C ALA A 347 -36.90 -43.97 29.72
N HIS A 348 -37.98 -44.08 30.50
CA HIS A 348 -38.17 -45.12 31.51
C HIS A 348 -38.36 -46.51 30.86
N PRO A 349 -37.69 -47.58 31.33
CA PRO A 349 -38.01 -48.94 30.92
C PRO A 349 -39.23 -49.46 31.70
N ASN A 350 -40.19 -49.95 30.94
CA ASN A 350 -41.42 -50.59 31.39
C ASN A 350 -41.10 -51.96 32.03
N ARG A 351 -41.47 -52.16 33.31
CA ARG A 351 -41.45 -53.47 33.98
C ARG A 351 -42.70 -54.25 33.56
N HIS A 352 -42.52 -55.36 32.84
CA HIS A 352 -43.51 -56.44 32.82
C HIS A 352 -42.99 -57.66 33.56
N ARG A 353 -43.90 -58.21 34.37
CA ARG A 353 -43.82 -59.41 35.19
C ARG A 353 -43.49 -60.64 34.34
N HIS A 354 -42.59 -61.49 34.83
CA HIS A 354 -42.91 -62.84 35.33
C HIS A 354 -41.79 -63.38 36.20
#